data_AF-A0A923IG97-F1
#
_entry.id   AF-A0A923IG97-F1
#
_cell.length_a   1.000
_cell.length_b   1.000
_cell.length_c   1.000
_cell.angle_alpha   90.00
_cell.angle_beta   90.00
_cell.angle_gamma   90.00
#
_symmetry.space_group_name_H-M   'P 1'
#
loop_
_entity.id
_entity.type
_entity.pdbx_description
1 polymer ?
#
loop_
_entity_poly.entity_id
_entity_poly.type
_entity_poly.pdbx_seq_one_letter_code
_entity_poly.pdbx_strand_id
1 'polypeptide(L)'
;MHNPYNLEGITLMQQLIPAAQQVAVFDTSFHAGMPEKAYTYALPYTVCEEEQIRRYGFHGTNHKFVALSAATFLKRPLGELKIISCHLGSGASFCAIDHGQSVDTSMGMTPLEGLIMGTRAGDLDPGIILHLLRHRGMNVDEIDQMLNKKSGLLGLSGKSNDMRSILTAAEAGDIRCEKAIGAFCYRAKKYIGAYSAALGGLDTLIFTGGIGENSAEIRARICQGMEAFGIFIYDDINRKTRARRGQITDISEPGAKVRILVIPADEEKMIAREAIHALGRSRTKDDIQKLRTRPIPLSTSAHHVHLSQEHFEILFGAGRKMTPRTELSQPGQFAAVETVNLIGPKGRIERVRILGPARKDSQVEISRTEQFKLGIDPPVRDSGDIEGTPGITIEGEVGTVKLSKGVICAKRHIHMSPEEALTLGLRDKDVVMVRVKGVRELIYGDVLVRVHPDFRMDMHLDTDEANAAQISAGTVGYIEAIQHRK
;
A
#
# COMPACT_ATOMS: atom_id res chain seq x y z
N MET A 1 -13.31 -22.11 -3.57
CA MET A 1 -13.76 -22.87 -2.38
C MET A 1 -14.55 -22.03 -1.37
N HIS A 2 -14.17 -20.79 -1.03
CA HIS A 2 -14.84 -20.04 0.07
C HIS A 2 -16.07 -19.22 -0.35
N ASN A 3 -16.06 -18.62 -1.55
CA ASN A 3 -17.12 -17.70 -1.98
C ASN A 3 -18.55 -18.28 -1.99
N PRO A 4 -18.79 -19.57 -2.35
CA PRO A 4 -20.14 -20.13 -2.31
C PRO A 4 -20.78 -20.08 -0.92
N TYR A 5 -20.03 -20.40 0.14
CA TYR A 5 -20.53 -20.34 1.52
C TYR A 5 -20.82 -18.90 1.97
N ASN A 6 -19.97 -17.95 1.55
CA ASN A 6 -20.21 -16.54 1.83
C ASN A 6 -21.49 -16.04 1.15
N LEU A 7 -21.73 -16.47 -0.09
CA LEU A 7 -22.94 -16.11 -0.84
C LEU A 7 -24.19 -16.69 -0.19
N GLU A 8 -24.15 -17.94 0.25
CA GLU A 8 -25.25 -18.59 0.98
C GLU A 8 -25.62 -17.79 2.24
N GLY A 9 -24.63 -17.36 3.02
CA GLY A 9 -24.86 -16.50 4.19
C GLY A 9 -25.53 -15.17 3.84
N ILE A 10 -25.09 -14.52 2.76
CA ILE A 10 -25.72 -13.27 2.27
C ILE A 10 -27.17 -13.51 1.87
N THR A 11 -27.45 -14.56 1.07
CA THR A 11 -28.81 -14.89 0.63
C THR A 11 -29.72 -15.20 1.81
N LEU A 12 -29.22 -15.92 2.82
CA LEU A 12 -29.98 -16.21 4.03
C LEU A 12 -30.31 -14.92 4.81
N MET A 13 -29.33 -14.03 4.99
CA MET A 13 -29.55 -12.76 5.69
C MET A 13 -30.52 -11.85 4.95
N GLN A 14 -30.54 -11.88 3.60
CA GLN A 14 -31.52 -11.16 2.79
C GLN A 14 -32.95 -11.66 3.03
N GLN A 15 -33.13 -12.96 3.26
CA GLN A 15 -34.44 -13.55 3.57
C GLN A 15 -34.88 -13.25 5.00
N LEU A 16 -33.96 -13.34 5.98
CA LEU A 16 -34.27 -13.17 7.40
C LEU A 16 -34.51 -11.70 7.79
N ILE A 17 -33.74 -10.77 7.23
CA ILE A 17 -33.79 -9.35 7.59
C ILE A 17 -33.78 -8.46 6.32
N PRO A 18 -34.83 -8.52 5.48
CA PRO A 18 -34.85 -7.85 4.18
C PRO A 18 -34.75 -6.32 4.26
N ALA A 19 -35.14 -5.72 5.39
CA ALA A 19 -35.06 -4.27 5.61
C ALA A 19 -33.64 -3.79 5.97
N ALA A 20 -32.73 -4.69 6.38
CA ALA A 20 -31.37 -4.31 6.76
C ALA A 20 -30.48 -4.12 5.53
N GLN A 21 -29.76 -2.99 5.48
CA GLN A 21 -28.71 -2.80 4.49
C GLN A 21 -27.53 -3.74 4.79
N GLN A 22 -27.06 -4.46 3.76
CA GLN A 22 -25.95 -5.41 3.88
C GLN A 22 -24.72 -4.87 3.14
N VAL A 23 -23.54 -5.14 3.70
CA VAL A 23 -22.24 -4.74 3.13
C VAL A 23 -21.35 -5.97 3.03
N ALA A 24 -20.77 -6.19 1.85
CA ALA A 24 -19.73 -7.19 1.66
C ALA A 24 -18.35 -6.54 1.83
N VAL A 25 -17.54 -7.09 2.74
CA VAL A 25 -16.15 -6.67 2.96
C VAL A 25 -15.25 -7.78 2.44
N PHE A 26 -14.46 -7.46 1.42
CA PHE A 26 -13.63 -8.45 0.74
C PHE A 26 -12.24 -8.49 1.35
N ASP A 27 -11.79 -9.68 1.70
CA ASP A 27 -10.48 -9.87 2.32
C ASP A 27 -9.30 -9.58 1.37
N THR A 28 -9.56 -9.54 0.06
CA THR A 28 -8.61 -9.16 -0.98
C THR A 28 -8.55 -7.65 -1.22
N SER A 29 -9.55 -6.88 -0.75
CA SER A 29 -9.73 -5.48 -1.15
C SER A 29 -8.58 -4.56 -0.73
N PHE A 30 -7.96 -4.82 0.42
CA PHE A 30 -6.82 -4.02 0.90
C PHE A 30 -5.59 -4.13 -0.02
N HIS A 31 -5.47 -5.26 -0.74
CA HIS A 31 -4.37 -5.56 -1.64
C HIS A 31 -4.63 -5.12 -3.09
N ALA A 32 -5.83 -4.59 -3.41
CA ALA A 32 -6.21 -4.25 -4.77
C ALA A 32 -5.32 -3.17 -5.41
N GLY A 33 -4.74 -2.28 -4.59
CA GLY A 33 -3.81 -1.23 -5.03
C GLY A 33 -2.36 -1.70 -5.23
N MET A 34 -2.08 -3.01 -5.10
CA MET A 34 -0.73 -3.55 -5.26
C MET A 34 -0.18 -3.23 -6.66
N PRO A 35 1.10 -2.81 -6.78
CA PRO A 35 1.70 -2.49 -8.07
C PRO A 35 1.91 -3.75 -8.92
N GLU A 36 1.88 -3.58 -10.25
CA GLU A 36 2.03 -4.66 -11.23
C GLU A 36 3.28 -5.51 -11.03
N LYS A 37 4.40 -4.86 -10.68
CA LYS A 37 5.66 -5.55 -10.36
C LYS A 37 5.58 -6.53 -9.19
N ALA A 38 4.59 -6.39 -8.31
CA ALA A 38 4.40 -7.26 -7.14
C ALA A 38 3.30 -8.31 -7.35
N TYR A 39 2.25 -8.00 -8.13
CA TYR A 39 1.17 -8.96 -8.35
C TYR A 39 1.36 -9.90 -9.54
N THR A 40 2.24 -9.56 -10.48
CA THR A 40 2.41 -10.33 -11.73
C THR A 40 3.27 -11.56 -11.48
N TYR A 41 2.76 -12.73 -11.86
CA TYR A 41 3.59 -13.94 -11.93
C TYR A 41 4.36 -13.99 -13.25
N ALA A 42 5.58 -14.52 -13.22
CA ALA A 42 6.43 -14.70 -14.40
C ALA A 42 5.98 -15.90 -15.27
N LEU A 43 4.73 -15.86 -15.72
CA LEU A 43 4.10 -16.81 -16.64
C LEU A 43 3.83 -16.11 -17.99
N PRO A 44 3.52 -16.87 -19.07
CA PRO A 44 3.11 -16.25 -20.33
C PRO A 44 1.94 -15.27 -20.12
N TYR A 45 2.10 -14.04 -20.64
CA TYR A 45 1.15 -12.96 -20.39
C TYR A 45 -0.28 -13.31 -20.80
N THR A 46 -0.46 -13.96 -21.95
CA THR A 46 -1.77 -14.38 -22.47
C THR A 46 -2.50 -15.31 -21.51
N VAL A 47 -1.78 -16.26 -20.90
CA VAL A 47 -2.35 -17.19 -19.91
C VAL A 47 -2.79 -16.42 -18.66
N CYS A 48 -1.99 -15.47 -18.20
CA CYS A 48 -2.37 -14.65 -17.05
C CYS A 48 -3.60 -13.77 -17.33
N GLU A 49 -3.71 -13.21 -18.53
CA GLU A 49 -4.83 -12.36 -18.92
C GLU A 49 -6.13 -13.15 -19.08
N GLU A 50 -6.09 -14.28 -19.80
CA GLU A 50 -7.26 -15.14 -20.03
C GLU A 50 -7.81 -15.73 -18.73
N GLU A 51 -6.92 -16.22 -17.86
CA GLU A 51 -7.29 -16.91 -16.62
C GLU A 51 -7.31 -15.97 -15.39
N GLN A 52 -7.02 -14.68 -15.58
CA GLN A 52 -6.91 -13.68 -14.50
C GLN A 52 -5.90 -14.11 -13.41
N ILE A 53 -4.79 -14.75 -13.81
CA ILE A 53 -3.77 -15.23 -12.88
C ILE A 53 -2.90 -14.06 -12.42
N ARG A 54 -3.01 -13.76 -11.13
CA ARG A 54 -2.23 -12.74 -10.44
C ARG A 54 -2.24 -13.01 -8.94
N ARG A 55 -1.34 -12.34 -8.22
CA ARG A 55 -1.44 -12.24 -6.76
C ARG A 55 -2.67 -11.41 -6.40
N TYR A 56 -3.53 -11.99 -5.56
CA TYR A 56 -4.64 -11.27 -4.94
C TYR A 56 -4.32 -10.92 -3.49
N GLY A 57 -3.76 -11.86 -2.73
CA GLY A 57 -3.52 -11.69 -1.31
C GLY A 57 -4.78 -11.81 -0.44
N PHE A 58 -4.60 -12.21 0.81
CA PHE A 58 -5.67 -12.40 1.79
C PHE A 58 -5.23 -11.89 3.16
N HIS A 59 -6.14 -11.95 4.14
CA HIS A 59 -6.07 -11.27 5.42
C HIS A 59 -5.99 -9.74 5.29
N GLY A 60 -6.48 -9.18 4.18
CA GLY A 60 -6.46 -7.74 3.93
C GLY A 60 -7.24 -6.95 4.98
N THR A 61 -8.35 -7.49 5.48
CA THR A 61 -9.12 -6.88 6.58
C THR A 61 -8.25 -6.75 7.84
N ASN A 62 -7.52 -7.80 8.16
CA ASN A 62 -6.63 -7.87 9.32
C ASN A 62 -5.43 -6.92 9.18
N HIS A 63 -4.72 -6.99 8.04
CA HIS A 63 -3.56 -6.13 7.75
C HIS A 63 -3.94 -4.65 7.81
N LYS A 64 -5.09 -4.28 7.22
CA LYS A 64 -5.61 -2.91 7.30
C LYS A 64 -5.90 -2.49 8.74
N PHE A 65 -6.55 -3.34 9.52
CA PHE A 65 -6.88 -3.06 10.91
C PHE A 65 -5.64 -2.80 11.76
N VAL A 66 -4.63 -3.68 11.67
CA VAL A 66 -3.44 -3.56 12.51
C VAL A 66 -2.55 -2.39 12.09
N ALA A 67 -2.49 -2.05 10.80
CA ALA A 67 -1.77 -0.88 10.32
C ALA A 67 -2.38 0.43 10.85
N LEU A 68 -3.71 0.57 10.79
CA LEU A 68 -4.42 1.72 11.37
C LEU A 68 -4.25 1.81 12.89
N SER A 69 -4.26 0.65 13.56
CA SER A 69 -4.05 0.56 15.01
C SER A 69 -2.63 0.95 15.41
N ALA A 70 -1.62 0.53 14.64
CA ALA A 70 -0.23 0.92 14.83
C ALA A 70 -0.04 2.44 14.65
N ALA A 71 -0.59 3.02 13.58
CA ALA A 71 -0.54 4.46 13.35
C ALA A 71 -1.14 5.26 14.53
N THR A 72 -2.29 4.80 15.04
CA THR A 72 -2.96 5.40 16.20
C THR A 72 -2.10 5.29 17.46
N PHE A 73 -1.51 4.12 17.72
CA PHE A 73 -0.66 3.87 18.89
C PHE A 73 0.62 4.72 18.87
N LEU A 74 1.27 4.79 17.71
CA LEU A 74 2.49 5.56 17.50
C LEU A 74 2.25 7.07 17.42
N LYS A 75 0.97 7.50 17.34
CA LYS A 75 0.57 8.89 17.12
C LYS A 75 1.22 9.50 15.88
N ARG A 76 1.43 8.67 14.85
CA ARG A 76 1.98 9.07 13.55
C ARG A 76 0.93 8.82 12.46
N PRO A 77 0.78 9.70 11.46
CA PRO A 77 -0.09 9.43 10.33
C PRO A 77 0.28 8.11 9.65
N LEU A 78 -0.72 7.30 9.28
CA LEU A 78 -0.48 6.04 8.54
C LEU A 78 0.24 6.31 7.21
N GLY A 79 -0.04 7.45 6.59
CA GLY A 79 0.60 7.92 5.37
C GLY A 79 2.05 8.38 5.53
N GLU A 80 2.72 8.11 6.66
CA GLU A 80 4.16 8.36 6.88
C GLU A 80 4.91 7.09 7.31
N LEU A 81 4.21 5.95 7.38
CA LEU A 81 4.73 4.71 7.95
C LEU A 81 5.00 3.67 6.87
N LYS A 82 6.19 3.06 6.96
CA LYS A 82 6.51 1.79 6.30
C LYS A 82 6.33 0.66 7.29
N ILE A 83 5.34 -0.21 7.04
CA ILE A 83 4.91 -1.24 7.98
C ILE A 83 5.06 -2.62 7.34
N ILE A 84 5.58 -3.58 8.09
CA ILE A 84 5.39 -5.00 7.79
C ILE A 84 4.42 -5.56 8.83
N SER A 85 3.26 -6.06 8.38
CA SER A 85 2.29 -6.73 9.24
C SER A 85 2.38 -8.25 9.09
N CYS A 86 2.65 -8.91 10.22
CA CYS A 86 2.84 -10.35 10.33
C CYS A 86 1.61 -11.01 10.94
N HIS A 87 0.63 -11.38 10.11
CA HIS A 87 -0.51 -12.19 10.54
C HIS A 87 -0.09 -13.66 10.63
N LEU A 88 0.05 -14.17 11.85
CA LEU A 88 0.49 -15.53 12.14
C LEU A 88 -0.62 -16.29 12.88
N GLY A 89 -1.41 -17.07 12.15
CA GLY A 89 -2.44 -17.96 12.70
C GLY A 89 -2.36 -19.36 12.09
N SER A 90 -3.50 -20.07 12.05
CA SER A 90 -3.60 -21.36 11.32
C SER A 90 -3.37 -21.17 9.82
N GLY A 91 -3.89 -20.06 9.26
CA GLY A 91 -3.37 -19.44 8.05
C GLY A 91 -2.41 -18.30 8.44
N ALA A 92 -1.35 -18.10 7.66
CA ALA A 92 -0.36 -17.07 7.94
C ALA A 92 -0.02 -16.29 6.68
N SER A 93 0.06 -14.97 6.78
CA SER A 93 0.47 -14.11 5.67
C SER A 93 1.14 -12.85 6.17
N PHE A 94 2.15 -12.37 5.46
CA PHE A 94 2.75 -11.06 5.71
C PHE A 94 2.31 -10.06 4.66
N CYS A 95 2.20 -8.79 5.03
CA CYS A 95 1.93 -7.69 4.10
C CYS A 95 2.95 -6.56 4.30
N ALA A 96 3.49 -6.06 3.18
CA ALA A 96 4.29 -4.84 3.14
C ALA A 96 3.35 -3.67 2.84
N ILE A 97 3.33 -2.68 3.74
CA ILE A 97 2.44 -1.54 3.67
C ILE A 97 3.29 -0.28 3.59
N ASP A 98 3.24 0.40 2.45
CA ASP A 98 3.92 1.67 2.22
C ASP A 98 2.90 2.80 2.31
N HIS A 99 3.00 3.65 3.34
CA HIS A 99 2.20 4.88 3.49
C HIS A 99 0.69 4.60 3.43
N GLY A 100 0.28 3.49 4.06
CA GLY A 100 -1.11 3.04 4.16
C GLY A 100 -1.62 2.20 2.99
N GLN A 101 -0.79 1.93 1.98
CA GLN A 101 -1.15 1.06 0.86
C GLN A 101 -0.42 -0.28 0.95
N SER A 102 -1.13 -1.38 0.73
CA SER A 102 -0.51 -2.69 0.56
C SER A 102 0.27 -2.74 -0.76
N VAL A 103 1.60 -2.74 -0.68
CA VAL A 103 2.48 -2.82 -1.86
C VAL A 103 2.99 -4.23 -2.15
N ASP A 104 2.89 -5.15 -1.18
CA ASP A 104 3.19 -6.57 -1.36
C ASP A 104 2.48 -7.42 -0.28
N THR A 105 2.23 -8.71 -0.56
CA THR A 105 1.61 -9.65 0.38
C THR A 105 1.99 -11.09 0.05
N SER A 106 2.15 -11.94 1.07
CA SER A 106 2.83 -13.23 0.86
C SER A 106 1.92 -14.27 0.19
N MET A 107 0.61 -14.19 0.46
CA MET A 107 -0.35 -15.05 -0.22
C MET A 107 -0.55 -14.61 -1.66
N GLY A 108 -0.86 -15.60 -2.50
CA GLY A 108 -0.82 -15.49 -3.94
C GLY A 108 -2.17 -15.23 -4.58
N MET A 109 -2.37 -15.89 -5.72
CA MET A 109 -3.69 -16.14 -6.30
C MET A 109 -4.60 -16.89 -5.32
N THR A 110 -4.00 -17.75 -4.49
CA THR A 110 -4.68 -18.55 -3.46
C THR A 110 -4.02 -18.37 -2.09
N PRO A 111 -4.69 -18.77 -0.99
CA PRO A 111 -4.10 -18.74 0.35
C PRO A 111 -2.99 -19.77 0.60
N LEU A 112 -2.52 -20.50 -0.44
CA LEU A 112 -1.49 -21.53 -0.30
C LEU A 112 -0.07 -20.95 -0.33
N GLU A 113 0.17 -19.93 -1.16
CA GLU A 113 1.51 -19.33 -1.32
C GLU A 113 1.98 -18.63 -0.04
N GLY A 114 3.29 -18.60 0.16
CA GLY A 114 3.94 -17.81 1.17
C GLY A 114 4.48 -18.62 2.35
N LEU A 115 3.97 -18.28 3.52
CA LEU A 115 4.48 -18.80 4.79
C LEU A 115 4.15 -20.29 4.92
N ILE A 116 4.97 -21.00 5.69
CA ILE A 116 4.57 -22.30 6.25
C ILE A 116 3.40 -22.02 7.20
N MET A 117 2.29 -22.77 7.05
CA MET A 117 1.10 -22.57 7.87
C MET A 117 0.76 -23.84 8.68
N GLY A 118 -0.40 -23.88 9.33
CA GLY A 118 -0.81 -25.06 10.12
C GLY A 118 -0.82 -26.35 9.29
N THR A 119 -1.52 -26.33 8.14
CA THR A 119 -1.63 -27.50 7.25
C THR A 119 -1.25 -27.22 5.80
N ARG A 120 -0.98 -25.95 5.48
CA ARG A 120 -0.60 -25.51 4.13
C ARG A 120 0.91 -25.47 3.96
N ALA A 121 1.37 -25.87 2.78
CA ALA A 121 2.79 -25.97 2.46
C ALA A 121 3.53 -24.62 2.48
N GLY A 122 2.89 -23.53 2.05
CA GLY A 122 3.59 -22.28 1.73
C GLY A 122 4.34 -22.40 0.40
N ASP A 123 5.40 -21.61 0.23
CA ASP A 123 6.21 -21.67 -0.99
C ASP A 123 6.89 -23.04 -1.16
N LEU A 124 6.78 -23.59 -2.37
CA LEU A 124 7.51 -24.76 -2.82
C LEU A 124 7.99 -24.57 -4.26
N ASP A 125 8.96 -25.39 -4.67
CA ASP A 125 9.35 -25.51 -6.07
C ASP A 125 8.20 -26.16 -6.88
N PRO A 126 7.65 -25.48 -7.91
CA PRO A 126 6.61 -26.05 -8.77
C PRO A 126 7.02 -27.39 -9.44
N GLY A 127 8.33 -27.63 -9.64
CA GLY A 127 8.85 -28.89 -10.16
C GLY A 127 8.50 -30.11 -9.28
N ILE A 128 8.30 -29.92 -7.97
CA ILE A 128 7.86 -30.98 -7.05
C ILE A 128 6.46 -31.48 -7.43
N ILE A 129 5.57 -30.58 -7.83
CA ILE A 129 4.20 -30.92 -8.25
C ILE A 129 4.27 -31.82 -9.50
N LEU A 130 5.06 -31.41 -10.49
CA LEU A 130 5.25 -32.18 -11.72
C LEU A 130 5.88 -33.55 -11.46
N HIS A 131 6.84 -33.61 -10.54
CA HIS A 131 7.48 -34.86 -10.14
C HIS A 131 6.48 -35.84 -9.50
N LEU A 132 5.63 -35.37 -8.58
CA LEU A 132 4.63 -36.20 -7.91
C LEU A 132 3.56 -36.71 -8.87
N LEU A 133 3.10 -35.87 -9.80
CA LEU A 133 2.17 -36.28 -10.86
C LEU A 133 2.78 -37.40 -11.72
N ARG A 134 4.02 -37.21 -12.20
CA ARG A 134 4.65 -38.11 -13.18
C ARG A 134 5.16 -39.41 -12.57
N HIS A 135 5.76 -39.36 -11.38
CA HIS A 135 6.49 -40.51 -10.82
C HIS A 135 5.75 -41.19 -9.68
N ARG A 136 4.96 -40.45 -8.89
CA ARG A 136 4.16 -41.03 -7.81
C ARG A 136 2.74 -41.36 -8.26
N GLY A 137 2.37 -40.98 -9.48
CA GLY A 137 1.03 -41.20 -10.04
C GLY A 137 -0.08 -40.49 -9.27
N MET A 138 0.26 -39.48 -8.46
CA MET A 138 -0.75 -38.71 -7.74
C MET A 138 -1.61 -37.94 -8.74
N ASN A 139 -2.90 -37.81 -8.46
CA ASN A 139 -3.78 -36.95 -9.23
C ASN A 139 -3.82 -35.52 -8.66
N VAL A 140 -4.51 -34.61 -9.36
CA VAL A 140 -4.62 -33.19 -8.98
C VAL A 140 -5.27 -33.01 -7.61
N ASP A 141 -6.33 -33.75 -7.29
CA ASP A 141 -7.05 -33.65 -6.02
C ASP A 141 -6.22 -34.16 -4.85
N GLU A 142 -5.44 -35.23 -5.05
CA GLU A 142 -4.51 -35.76 -4.04
C GLU A 142 -3.40 -34.75 -3.74
N ILE A 143 -2.89 -34.05 -4.76
CA ILE A 143 -1.89 -33.01 -4.59
C ILE A 143 -2.51 -31.79 -3.89
N ASP A 144 -3.70 -31.33 -4.30
CA ASP A 144 -4.38 -30.23 -3.62
C ASP A 144 -4.61 -30.55 -2.14
N GLN A 145 -5.13 -31.75 -1.83
CA GLN A 145 -5.34 -32.21 -0.47
C GLN A 145 -4.01 -32.28 0.31
N MET A 146 -2.94 -32.77 -0.30
CA MET A 146 -1.62 -32.81 0.33
C MET A 146 -1.13 -31.41 0.67
N LEU A 147 -1.16 -30.49 -0.31
CA LEU A 147 -0.64 -29.13 -0.17
C LEU A 147 -1.46 -28.28 0.81
N ASN A 148 -2.78 -28.44 0.84
CA ASN A 148 -3.67 -27.63 1.68
C ASN A 148 -3.94 -28.22 3.07
N LYS A 149 -3.94 -29.55 3.23
CA LYS A 149 -4.44 -30.22 4.44
C LYS A 149 -3.43 -31.13 5.14
N LYS A 150 -2.38 -31.58 4.47
CA LYS A 150 -1.40 -32.56 5.03
C LYS A 150 0.04 -32.04 5.08
N SER A 151 0.25 -30.77 4.76
CA SER A 151 1.58 -30.13 4.71
C SER A 151 1.76 -29.19 5.91
N GLY A 152 2.63 -28.19 5.79
CA GLY A 152 2.84 -27.17 6.82
C GLY A 152 3.43 -27.73 8.11
N LEU A 153 3.07 -27.12 9.23
CA LEU A 153 3.45 -27.56 10.57
C LEU A 153 3.02 -29.00 10.86
N LEU A 154 1.84 -29.40 10.39
CA LEU A 154 1.34 -30.78 10.51
C LEU A 154 2.26 -31.77 9.80
N GLY A 155 2.57 -31.51 8.52
CA GLY A 155 3.42 -32.39 7.73
C GLY A 155 4.86 -32.46 8.24
N LEU A 156 5.42 -31.33 8.67
CA LEU A 156 6.80 -31.25 9.17
C LEU A 156 6.98 -31.88 10.55
N SER A 157 6.05 -31.61 11.49
CA SER A 157 6.10 -32.19 12.82
C SER A 157 5.67 -33.67 12.81
N GLY A 158 4.76 -34.03 11.91
CA GLY A 158 4.06 -35.32 11.93
C GLY A 158 3.13 -35.49 13.13
N LYS A 159 2.77 -34.39 13.82
CA LYS A 159 2.10 -34.44 15.13
C LYS A 159 0.88 -33.53 15.24
N SER A 160 1.04 -32.23 14.95
CA SER A 160 -0.03 -31.25 15.11
C SER A 160 0.12 -30.10 14.12
N ASN A 161 -0.98 -29.43 13.81
CA ASN A 161 -0.99 -28.13 13.13
C ASN A 161 -1.02 -26.94 14.12
N ASP A 162 -1.18 -27.18 15.42
CA ASP A 162 -1.18 -26.15 16.47
C ASP A 162 0.23 -25.91 17.00
N MET A 163 0.73 -24.69 16.82
CA MET A 163 2.05 -24.25 17.28
C MET A 163 2.25 -24.48 18.78
N ARG A 164 1.20 -24.36 19.61
CA ARG A 164 1.32 -24.58 21.07
C ARG A 164 1.73 -26.03 21.38
N SER A 165 1.06 -26.99 20.75
CA SER A 165 1.38 -28.41 20.91
C SER A 165 2.77 -28.75 20.39
N ILE A 166 3.20 -28.10 19.29
CA ILE A 166 4.52 -28.29 18.70
C ILE A 166 5.62 -27.76 19.63
N LEU A 167 5.43 -26.57 20.21
CA LEU A 167 6.36 -25.98 21.19
C LEU A 167 6.52 -26.90 22.40
N THR A 168 5.42 -27.34 23.03
CA THR A 168 5.47 -28.28 24.16
C THR A 168 6.18 -29.59 23.81
N ALA A 169 5.97 -30.11 22.60
CA ALA A 169 6.66 -31.32 22.15
C ALA A 169 8.16 -31.07 21.92
N ALA A 170 8.54 -29.93 21.36
CA ALA A 170 9.93 -29.55 21.15
C ALA A 170 10.67 -29.37 22.50
N GLU A 171 10.04 -28.72 23.49
CA GLU A 171 10.54 -28.62 24.87
C GLU A 171 10.75 -30.00 25.51
N ALA A 172 9.89 -30.97 25.18
CA ALA A 172 10.03 -32.37 25.60
C ALA A 172 11.06 -33.18 24.79
N GLY A 173 11.82 -32.55 23.89
CA GLY A 173 12.90 -33.17 23.11
C GLY A 173 12.51 -33.72 21.73
N ASP A 174 11.31 -33.40 21.22
CA ASP A 174 10.87 -33.84 19.89
C ASP A 174 11.60 -33.07 18.77
N ILE A 175 12.62 -33.71 18.19
CA ILE A 175 13.48 -33.12 17.15
C ILE A 175 12.69 -32.70 15.90
N ARG A 176 11.60 -33.41 15.55
CA ARG A 176 10.79 -33.05 14.38
C ARG A 176 10.01 -31.77 14.63
N CYS A 177 9.46 -31.62 15.84
CA CYS A 177 8.79 -30.38 16.25
C CYS A 177 9.76 -29.19 16.27
N GLU A 178 10.97 -29.36 16.79
CA GLU A 178 11.99 -28.30 16.78
C GLU A 178 12.38 -27.90 15.35
N LYS A 179 12.53 -28.88 14.43
CA LYS A 179 12.76 -28.60 13.00
C LYS A 179 11.58 -27.88 12.34
N ALA A 180 10.34 -28.24 12.69
CA ALA A 180 9.15 -27.58 12.16
C ALA A 180 9.09 -26.10 12.60
N ILE A 181 9.38 -25.81 13.87
CA ILE A 181 9.49 -24.45 14.41
C ILE A 181 10.60 -23.68 13.68
N GLY A 182 11.79 -24.28 13.56
CA GLY A 182 12.92 -23.66 12.87
C GLY A 182 12.60 -23.29 11.42
N ALA A 183 11.97 -24.20 10.67
CA ALA A 183 11.55 -23.96 9.30
C ALA A 183 10.50 -22.83 9.20
N PHE A 184 9.51 -22.83 10.09
CA PHE A 184 8.48 -21.79 10.17
C PHE A 184 9.08 -20.41 10.43
N CYS A 185 9.91 -20.28 11.47
CA CYS A 185 10.55 -19.02 11.84
C CYS A 185 11.53 -18.53 10.75
N TYR A 186 12.26 -19.44 10.12
CA TYR A 186 13.17 -19.10 9.03
C TYR A 186 12.42 -18.56 7.80
N ARG A 187 11.30 -19.19 7.41
CA ARG A 187 10.45 -18.70 6.32
C ARG A 187 9.91 -17.30 6.62
N ALA A 188 9.40 -17.09 7.84
CA ALA A 188 8.93 -15.78 8.29
C ALA A 188 10.04 -14.71 8.24
N LYS A 189 11.23 -15.01 8.76
CA LYS A 189 12.39 -14.11 8.71
C LYS A 189 12.75 -13.72 7.27
N LYS A 190 12.76 -14.67 6.33
CA LYS A 190 13.02 -14.38 4.91
C LYS A 190 12.01 -13.37 4.34
N TYR A 191 10.73 -13.51 4.67
CA TYR A 191 9.70 -12.56 4.23
C TYR A 191 9.90 -11.16 4.81
N ILE A 192 10.29 -11.04 6.10
CA ILE A 192 10.61 -9.73 6.69
C ILE A 192 11.78 -9.09 5.94
N GLY A 193 12.84 -9.85 5.63
CA GLY A 193 13.97 -9.34 4.85
C GLY A 193 13.55 -8.89 3.44
N ALA A 194 12.77 -9.71 2.74
CA ALA A 194 12.26 -9.41 1.40
C ALA A 194 11.40 -8.13 1.40
N TYR A 195 10.50 -7.98 2.37
CA TYR A 195 9.63 -6.81 2.46
C TYR A 195 10.33 -5.56 2.98
N SER A 196 11.34 -5.71 3.83
CA SER A 196 12.19 -4.58 4.22
C SER A 196 12.93 -4.02 3.01
N ALA A 197 13.38 -4.90 2.10
CA ALA A 197 13.97 -4.51 0.82
C ALA A 197 12.94 -3.88 -0.13
N ALA A 198 11.76 -4.49 -0.28
CA ALA A 198 10.67 -3.97 -1.13
C ALA A 198 10.20 -2.57 -0.69
N LEU A 199 10.18 -2.30 0.61
CA LEU A 199 9.82 -1.00 1.18
C LEU A 199 10.97 0.02 1.15
N GLY A 200 12.22 -0.42 0.97
CA GLY A 200 13.40 0.46 1.07
C GLY A 200 13.53 1.10 2.46
N GLY A 201 13.23 0.33 3.52
CA GLY A 201 13.21 0.80 4.91
C GLY A 201 11.99 0.29 5.68
N LEU A 202 12.03 0.36 7.00
CA LEU A 202 10.98 -0.14 7.89
C LEU A 202 10.83 0.78 9.10
N ASP A 203 9.61 1.24 9.38
CA ASP A 203 9.29 1.97 10.62
C ASP A 203 8.73 1.03 11.68
N THR A 204 7.92 0.04 11.28
CA THR A 204 7.16 -0.79 12.23
C THR A 204 7.00 -2.22 11.74
N LEU A 205 7.36 -3.17 12.60
CA LEU A 205 7.05 -4.59 12.45
C LEU A 205 5.91 -4.95 13.39
N ILE A 206 4.82 -5.49 12.86
CA ILE A 206 3.62 -5.82 13.67
C ILE A 206 3.47 -7.34 13.72
N PHE A 207 3.28 -7.90 14.90
CA PHE A 207 2.82 -9.27 15.10
C PHE A 207 1.35 -9.29 15.49
N THR A 208 0.57 -10.10 14.76
CA THR A 208 -0.86 -10.31 14.99
C THR A 208 -1.26 -11.74 14.64
N GLY A 209 -2.52 -12.13 14.86
CA GLY A 209 -3.01 -13.48 14.69
C GLY A 209 -2.62 -14.40 15.85
N GLY A 210 -3.30 -15.55 15.96
CA GLY A 210 -3.23 -16.39 17.16
C GLY A 210 -1.82 -16.76 17.63
N ILE A 211 -0.89 -17.05 16.71
CA ILE A 211 0.52 -17.34 17.02
C ILE A 211 1.27 -16.04 17.33
N GLY A 212 1.14 -15.03 16.47
CA GLY A 212 1.87 -13.76 16.59
C GLY A 212 1.55 -12.99 17.88
N GLU A 213 0.31 -13.08 18.33
CA GLU A 213 -0.15 -12.43 19.55
C GLU A 213 0.31 -13.15 20.82
N ASN A 214 0.31 -14.49 20.81
CA ASN A 214 0.44 -15.29 22.03
C ASN A 214 1.81 -15.95 22.22
N SER A 215 2.59 -16.16 21.17
CA SER A 215 3.87 -16.86 21.27
C SER A 215 5.06 -15.89 21.29
N ALA A 216 5.51 -15.55 22.50
CA ALA A 216 6.71 -14.73 22.70
C ALA A 216 7.96 -15.39 22.11
N GLU A 217 8.06 -16.72 22.22
CA GLU A 217 9.19 -17.49 21.69
C GLU A 217 9.25 -17.43 20.16
N ILE A 218 8.13 -17.60 19.47
CA ILE A 218 8.10 -17.51 18.00
C ILE A 218 8.47 -16.10 17.54
N ARG A 219 7.97 -15.04 18.19
CA ARG A 219 8.38 -13.66 17.88
C ARG A 219 9.89 -13.48 18.05
N ALA A 220 10.46 -13.96 19.15
CA ALA A 220 11.89 -13.86 19.42
C ALA A 220 12.72 -14.63 18.37
N ARG A 221 12.36 -15.88 18.06
CA ARG A 221 13.04 -16.71 17.05
C ARG A 221 12.98 -16.10 15.64
N ILE A 222 11.87 -15.45 15.27
CA ILE A 222 11.72 -14.74 14.00
C ILE A 222 12.65 -13.52 13.95
N CYS A 223 12.66 -12.70 15.00
CA CYS A 223 13.44 -11.45 15.06
C CYS A 223 14.94 -11.64 15.31
N GLN A 224 15.37 -12.77 15.88
CA GLN A 224 16.77 -13.04 16.20
C GLN A 224 17.68 -12.85 14.97
N GLY A 225 18.79 -12.12 15.05
CA GLY A 225 19.70 -11.97 13.91
C GLY A 225 19.22 -10.99 12.84
N MET A 226 18.23 -10.14 13.16
CA MET A 226 17.70 -9.09 12.27
C MET A 226 18.16 -7.68 12.67
N GLU A 227 19.22 -7.57 13.48
CA GLU A 227 19.74 -6.31 14.01
C GLU A 227 20.20 -5.37 12.89
N ALA A 228 20.73 -5.92 11.79
CA ALA A 228 21.11 -5.16 10.60
C ALA A 228 19.92 -4.45 9.91
N PHE A 229 18.69 -4.92 10.14
CA PHE A 229 17.45 -4.28 9.68
C PHE A 229 16.88 -3.31 10.72
N GLY A 230 17.58 -3.08 11.84
CA GLY A 230 17.12 -2.22 12.93
C GLY A 230 16.08 -2.87 13.85
N ILE A 231 15.87 -4.19 13.74
CA ILE A 231 14.89 -4.95 14.51
C ILE A 231 15.55 -5.46 15.80
N PHE A 232 15.17 -4.86 16.93
CA PHE A 232 15.66 -5.22 18.26
C PHE A 232 14.48 -5.45 19.20
N ILE A 233 14.32 -6.69 19.67
CA ILE A 233 13.24 -7.08 20.58
C ILE A 233 13.68 -6.88 22.04
N TYR A 234 12.84 -6.24 22.84
CA TYR A 234 13.04 -6.14 24.27
C TYR A 234 12.45 -7.36 24.97
N ASP A 235 13.33 -8.31 25.27
CA ASP A 235 12.97 -9.68 25.63
C ASP A 235 12.06 -9.77 26.88
N ASP A 236 12.31 -8.92 27.87
CA ASP A 236 11.51 -8.87 29.10
C ASP A 236 10.06 -8.45 28.84
N ILE A 237 9.82 -7.45 28.00
CA ILE A 237 8.46 -7.04 27.64
C ILE A 237 7.84 -8.10 26.73
N ASN A 238 8.60 -8.64 25.76
CA ASN A 238 8.11 -9.67 24.85
C ASN A 238 7.56 -10.90 25.62
N ARG A 239 8.30 -11.40 26.62
CA ARG A 239 7.90 -12.54 27.45
C ARG A 239 6.68 -12.25 28.33
N LYS A 240 6.53 -11.01 28.81
CA LYS A 240 5.40 -10.57 29.65
C LYS A 240 4.16 -10.21 28.84
N THR A 241 4.29 -9.98 27.54
CA THR A 241 3.19 -9.64 26.65
C THR A 241 2.13 -10.74 26.66
N ARG A 242 0.87 -10.36 26.83
CA ARG A 242 -0.30 -11.24 26.76
C ARG A 242 -1.32 -10.59 25.84
N ALA A 243 -1.82 -11.35 24.87
CA ALA A 243 -2.83 -10.85 23.95
C ALA A 243 -4.10 -10.50 24.70
N ARG A 244 -4.51 -9.23 24.63
CA ARG A 244 -5.81 -8.76 25.14
C ARG A 244 -6.40 -7.79 24.14
N ARG A 245 -7.63 -8.06 23.71
CA ARG A 245 -8.32 -7.24 22.71
C ARG A 245 -8.27 -5.76 23.10
N GLY A 246 -7.80 -4.91 22.19
CA GLY A 246 -7.64 -3.47 22.41
C GLY A 246 -6.34 -3.05 23.12
N GLN A 247 -5.51 -3.98 23.58
CA GLN A 247 -4.22 -3.68 24.18
C GLN A 247 -3.07 -3.92 23.20
N ILE A 248 -2.47 -2.82 22.72
CA ILE A 248 -1.26 -2.85 21.90
C ILE A 248 -0.05 -2.83 22.82
N THR A 249 0.92 -3.69 22.56
CA THR A 249 2.19 -3.72 23.32
C THR A 249 3.36 -3.47 22.40
N ASP A 250 4.21 -2.51 22.76
CA ASP A 250 5.48 -2.30 22.08
C ASP A 250 6.57 -3.13 22.75
N ILE A 251 7.14 -4.06 21.98
CA ILE A 251 8.15 -5.02 22.41
C ILE A 251 9.52 -4.70 21.81
N SER A 252 9.73 -3.48 21.31
CA SER A 252 11.05 -3.04 20.83
C SER A 252 11.93 -2.51 21.95
N GLU A 253 13.25 -2.61 21.76
CA GLU A 253 14.23 -1.99 22.66
C GLU A 253 14.01 -0.46 22.78
N PRO A 254 14.30 0.14 23.95
CA PRO A 254 14.28 1.59 24.09
C PRO A 254 15.19 2.26 23.06
N GLY A 255 14.66 3.26 22.35
CA GLY A 255 15.40 3.96 21.29
C GLY A 255 15.53 3.20 19.96
N ALA A 256 14.94 2.01 19.81
CA ALA A 256 14.91 1.29 18.55
C ALA A 256 14.24 2.13 17.45
N LYS A 257 14.92 2.23 16.29
CA LYS A 257 14.41 2.93 15.10
C LYS A 257 13.19 2.23 14.51
N VAL A 258 13.20 0.90 14.49
CA VAL A 258 12.04 0.08 14.10
C VAL A 258 11.26 -0.25 15.36
N ARG A 259 9.98 0.13 15.40
CA ARG A 259 9.07 -0.28 16.48
C ARG A 259 8.55 -1.69 16.20
N ILE A 260 8.46 -2.52 17.23
CA ILE A 260 7.96 -3.89 17.11
C ILE A 260 6.71 -3.98 17.97
N LEU A 261 5.55 -4.12 17.34
CA LEU A 261 4.26 -4.06 18.03
C LEU A 261 3.59 -5.43 18.03
N VAL A 262 2.98 -5.79 19.15
CA VAL A 262 2.02 -6.89 19.23
C VAL A 262 0.62 -6.28 19.27
N ILE A 263 -0.17 -6.54 18.23
CA ILE A 263 -1.50 -5.97 18.05
C ILE A 263 -2.52 -7.10 17.92
N PRO A 264 -3.38 -7.32 18.94
CA PRO A 264 -4.46 -8.27 18.85
C PRO A 264 -5.45 -7.89 17.74
N ALA A 265 -5.71 -8.83 16.84
CA ALA A 265 -6.62 -8.64 15.73
C ALA A 265 -8.07 -8.42 16.19
N ASP A 266 -8.83 -7.67 15.39
CA ASP A 266 -10.26 -7.44 15.59
C ASP A 266 -10.92 -7.21 14.22
N GLU A 267 -11.04 -8.31 13.47
CA GLU A 267 -11.55 -8.28 12.10
C GLU A 267 -13.03 -7.88 12.07
N GLU A 268 -13.82 -8.28 13.05
CA GLU A 268 -15.24 -7.91 13.17
C GLU A 268 -15.39 -6.40 13.38
N LYS A 269 -14.54 -5.78 14.20
CA LYS A 269 -14.52 -4.31 14.34
C LYS A 269 -14.11 -3.63 13.05
N MET A 270 -13.20 -4.21 12.28
CA MET A 270 -12.83 -3.67 10.99
C MET A 270 -13.96 -3.80 9.96
N ILE A 271 -14.65 -4.94 9.92
CA ILE A 271 -15.84 -5.15 9.09
C ILE A 271 -16.93 -4.16 9.48
N ALA A 272 -17.18 -3.96 10.78
CA ALA A 272 -18.15 -2.97 11.26
C ALA A 272 -17.76 -1.53 10.86
N ARG A 273 -16.47 -1.19 10.91
CA ARG A 273 -15.96 0.10 10.41
C ARG A 273 -16.15 0.26 8.91
N GLU A 274 -15.83 -0.76 8.12
CA GLU A 274 -16.05 -0.75 6.66
C GLU A 274 -17.55 -0.69 6.34
N ALA A 275 -18.41 -1.35 7.11
CA ALA A 275 -19.85 -1.27 6.97
C ALA A 275 -20.36 0.14 7.28
N ILE A 276 -20.00 0.74 8.41
CA ILE A 276 -20.34 2.13 8.73
C ILE A 276 -19.81 3.07 7.66
N HIS A 277 -18.60 2.83 7.15
CA HIS A 277 -18.02 3.65 6.11
C HIS A 277 -18.77 3.51 4.78
N ALA A 278 -19.12 2.28 4.36
CA ALA A 278 -19.91 2.02 3.16
C ALA A 278 -21.34 2.55 3.26
N LEU A 279 -21.99 2.42 4.43
CA LEU A 279 -23.32 2.95 4.69
C LEU A 279 -23.30 4.46 4.93
N GLY A 280 -22.21 5.02 5.43
CA GLY A 280 -21.97 6.47 5.53
C GLY A 280 -21.74 7.12 4.17
N ARG A 281 -21.46 6.32 3.12
CA ARG A 281 -21.56 6.74 1.72
C ARG A 281 -23.00 6.72 1.19
N SER A 282 -23.97 6.15 1.93
CA SER A 282 -25.41 6.22 1.65
C SER A 282 -25.91 7.64 1.94
N ARG A 283 -25.49 8.55 1.08
CA ARG A 283 -25.94 9.93 0.97
C ARG A 283 -27.44 9.97 0.69
N THR A 284 -28.13 11.00 1.17
CA THR A 284 -29.47 11.29 0.66
C THR A 284 -29.40 11.49 -0.86
N LYS A 285 -30.49 11.24 -1.60
CA LYS A 285 -30.51 11.53 -3.05
C LYS A 285 -30.02 12.96 -3.35
N ASP A 286 -30.32 13.90 -2.45
CA ASP A 286 -29.93 15.30 -2.55
C ASP A 286 -28.42 15.52 -2.38
N ASP A 287 -27.75 14.81 -1.47
CA ASP A 287 -26.30 14.91 -1.26
C ASP A 287 -25.49 14.28 -2.40
N ILE A 288 -26.03 13.26 -3.06
CA ILE A 288 -25.46 12.69 -4.29
C ILE A 288 -25.68 13.67 -5.45
N GLN A 289 -26.88 14.25 -5.55
CA GLN A 289 -27.20 15.23 -6.56
C GLN A 289 -26.27 16.45 -6.46
N LYS A 290 -26.03 16.99 -5.27
CA LYS A 290 -25.11 18.13 -5.06
C LYS A 290 -23.67 17.87 -5.50
N LEU A 291 -23.14 16.65 -5.28
CA LEU A 291 -21.80 16.30 -5.77
C LEU A 291 -21.75 16.13 -7.28
N ARG A 292 -22.81 15.54 -7.86
CA ARG A 292 -22.89 15.24 -9.29
C ARG A 292 -23.20 16.47 -10.15
N THR A 293 -23.62 17.58 -9.56
CA THR A 293 -24.02 18.78 -10.30
C THR A 293 -22.93 19.85 -10.37
N ARG A 294 -21.98 19.91 -9.42
CA ARG A 294 -20.90 20.91 -9.45
C ARG A 294 -19.73 20.40 -10.30
N PRO A 295 -19.42 21.03 -11.45
CA PRO A 295 -18.27 20.66 -12.26
C PRO A 295 -16.97 21.06 -11.57
N ILE A 296 -15.98 20.18 -11.59
CA ILE A 296 -14.62 20.41 -11.13
C ILE A 296 -13.75 20.59 -12.37
N PRO A 297 -13.12 21.75 -12.57
CA PRO A 297 -12.12 21.93 -13.63
C PRO A 297 -11.00 20.90 -13.51
N LEU A 298 -10.56 20.35 -14.65
CA LEU A 298 -9.40 19.46 -14.69
C LEU A 298 -8.21 20.19 -15.32
N SER A 299 -7.05 20.07 -14.68
CA SER A 299 -5.78 20.50 -15.21
C SER A 299 -4.82 19.31 -15.34
N THR A 300 -4.14 19.26 -16.47
CA THR A 300 -3.10 18.27 -16.73
C THR A 300 -1.76 18.84 -16.27
N SER A 301 -1.21 18.28 -15.21
CA SER A 301 0.12 18.60 -14.73
C SER A 301 1.13 17.84 -15.60
N ALA A 302 1.70 18.53 -16.59
CA ALA A 302 2.89 18.07 -17.29
C ALA A 302 4.07 17.96 -16.31
N HIS A 303 5.12 17.24 -16.72
CA HIS A 303 6.36 17.18 -15.94
C HIS A 303 6.89 18.58 -15.66
N HIS A 304 7.26 18.81 -14.40
CA HIS A 304 7.71 20.11 -13.96
C HIS A 304 8.61 19.98 -12.73
N VAL A 305 9.27 21.09 -12.40
CA VAL A 305 10.09 21.21 -11.21
C VAL A 305 9.61 22.34 -10.33
N HIS A 306 9.68 22.11 -9.02
CA HIS A 306 9.69 23.16 -8.02
C HIS A 306 11.12 23.29 -7.52
N LEU A 307 11.62 24.52 -7.42
CA LEU A 307 13.00 24.78 -6.99
C LEU A 307 13.02 25.61 -5.72
N SER A 308 14.04 25.38 -4.90
CA SER A 308 14.45 26.33 -3.88
C SER A 308 15.14 27.52 -4.53
N GLN A 309 15.14 28.66 -3.83
CA GLN A 309 15.81 29.86 -4.31
C GLN A 309 17.32 29.60 -4.50
N GLU A 310 17.95 28.86 -3.58
CA GLU A 310 19.35 28.44 -3.69
C GLU A 310 19.63 27.64 -4.97
N HIS A 311 18.83 26.60 -5.24
CA HIS A 311 19.02 25.80 -6.45
C HIS A 311 18.72 26.60 -7.72
N PHE A 312 17.73 27.49 -7.71
CA PHE A 312 17.46 28.36 -8.84
C PHE A 312 18.67 29.24 -9.17
N GLU A 313 19.31 29.81 -8.16
CA GLU A 313 20.51 30.64 -8.33
C GLU A 313 21.72 29.84 -8.86
N ILE A 314 21.91 28.59 -8.41
CA ILE A 314 22.95 27.72 -8.97
C ILE A 314 22.69 27.45 -10.45
N LEU A 315 21.44 27.26 -10.84
CA LEU A 315 21.05 26.88 -12.19
C LEU A 315 21.05 28.06 -13.18
N PHE A 316 20.74 29.28 -12.73
CA PHE A 316 20.51 30.44 -13.60
C PHE A 316 21.36 31.68 -13.28
N GLY A 317 22.09 31.68 -12.16
CA GLY A 317 22.99 32.74 -11.72
C GLY A 317 22.62 33.33 -10.35
N ALA A 318 23.63 33.70 -9.58
CA ALA A 318 23.48 34.24 -8.22
C ALA A 318 22.58 35.49 -8.19
N GLY A 319 21.69 35.55 -7.20
CA GLY A 319 20.75 36.67 -7.00
C GLY A 319 19.62 36.81 -8.03
N ARG A 320 19.51 35.90 -9.02
CA ARG A 320 18.37 35.90 -9.96
C ARG A 320 17.11 35.38 -9.29
N LYS A 321 15.96 35.88 -9.76
CA LYS A 321 14.63 35.39 -9.36
C LYS A 321 13.92 34.80 -10.58
N MET A 322 13.04 33.84 -10.32
CA MET A 322 12.19 33.25 -11.36
C MET A 322 11.38 34.34 -12.07
N THR A 323 11.33 34.29 -13.39
CA THR A 323 10.57 35.25 -14.20
C THR A 323 9.19 34.68 -14.49
N PRO A 324 8.09 35.28 -13.99
CA PRO A 324 6.74 34.80 -14.28
C PRO A 324 6.42 34.89 -15.77
N ARG A 325 5.92 33.79 -16.35
CA ARG A 325 5.47 33.74 -17.74
C ARG A 325 3.94 33.67 -17.85
N THR A 326 3.33 32.75 -17.10
CA THR A 326 1.89 32.49 -17.18
C THR A 326 1.40 32.07 -15.80
N GLU A 327 0.30 32.66 -15.35
CA GLU A 327 -0.34 32.25 -14.10
C GLU A 327 -0.93 30.83 -14.23
N LEU A 328 -0.86 30.07 -13.14
CA LEU A 328 -1.49 28.75 -13.04
C LEU A 328 -2.90 28.88 -12.45
N SER A 329 -3.62 27.76 -12.41
CA SER A 329 -4.99 27.71 -11.86
C SER A 329 -5.05 28.14 -10.40
N GLN A 330 -4.01 27.81 -9.62
CA GLN A 330 -3.90 28.16 -8.22
C GLN A 330 -3.38 29.60 -8.03
N PRO A 331 -4.06 30.44 -7.22
CA PRO A 331 -3.65 31.82 -6.94
C PRO A 331 -2.18 31.94 -6.50
N GLY A 332 -1.47 32.90 -7.09
CA GLY A 332 -0.07 33.19 -6.75
C GLY A 332 0.96 32.21 -7.31
N GLN A 333 0.54 31.14 -8.00
CA GLN A 333 1.44 30.22 -8.68
C GLN A 333 1.59 30.57 -10.16
N PHE A 334 2.78 30.35 -10.71
CA PHE A 334 3.08 30.67 -12.09
C PHE A 334 4.05 29.68 -12.72
N ALA A 335 3.90 29.48 -14.03
CA ALA A 335 4.94 28.88 -14.86
C ALA A 335 6.03 29.93 -15.13
N ALA A 336 7.30 29.58 -14.90
CA ALA A 336 8.42 30.48 -15.15
C ALA A 336 8.82 30.48 -16.64
N VAL A 337 9.49 31.55 -17.07
CA VAL A 337 10.12 31.63 -18.41
C VAL A 337 11.23 30.59 -18.52
N GLU A 338 12.02 30.49 -17.45
CA GLU A 338 13.14 29.57 -17.31
C GLU A 338 12.68 28.10 -17.37
N THR A 339 13.55 27.27 -17.92
CA THR A 339 13.34 25.82 -18.02
C THR A 339 14.63 25.10 -17.70
N VAL A 340 14.52 23.88 -17.18
CA VAL A 340 15.65 23.03 -16.85
C VAL A 340 15.64 21.76 -17.68
N ASN A 341 16.77 21.06 -17.72
CA ASN A 341 16.85 19.71 -18.23
C ASN A 341 16.95 18.73 -17.06
N LEU A 342 16.22 17.63 -17.13
CA LEU A 342 16.29 16.52 -16.19
C LEU A 342 17.20 15.44 -16.77
N ILE A 343 18.19 15.00 -16.02
CA ILE A 343 19.16 13.99 -16.45
C ILE A 343 19.12 12.82 -15.45
N GLY A 344 18.62 11.69 -15.93
CA GLY A 344 18.59 10.42 -15.20
C GLY A 344 19.64 9.43 -15.72
N PRO A 345 19.77 8.24 -15.09
CA PRO A 345 20.76 7.23 -15.48
C PRO A 345 20.68 6.76 -16.94
N LYS A 346 19.47 6.74 -17.52
CA LYS A 346 19.23 6.20 -18.87
C LYS A 346 19.09 7.27 -19.94
N GLY A 347 18.77 8.51 -19.57
CA GLY A 347 18.46 9.54 -20.54
C GLY A 347 18.13 10.89 -19.94
N ARG A 348 17.65 11.80 -20.79
CA ARG A 348 17.34 13.19 -20.44
C ARG A 348 15.95 13.62 -20.90
N ILE A 349 15.36 14.56 -20.19
CA ILE A 349 14.17 15.32 -20.60
C ILE A 349 14.57 16.78 -20.64
N GLU A 350 14.33 17.43 -21.78
CA GLU A 350 14.75 18.81 -22.01
C GLU A 350 13.61 19.78 -21.80
N ARG A 351 13.97 21.02 -21.44
CA ARG A 351 13.03 22.16 -21.36
C ARG A 351 11.85 21.94 -20.41
N VAL A 352 12.08 21.24 -19.32
CA VAL A 352 11.12 21.01 -18.23
C VAL A 352 10.76 22.33 -17.58
N ARG A 353 9.46 22.54 -17.35
CA ARG A 353 8.93 23.79 -16.80
C ARG A 353 9.26 23.92 -15.32
N ILE A 354 9.62 25.12 -14.89
CA ILE A 354 9.75 25.49 -13.48
C ILE A 354 8.44 26.14 -13.03
N LEU A 355 7.86 25.68 -11.92
CA LEU A 355 6.67 26.29 -11.32
C LEU A 355 7.06 27.07 -10.05
N GLY A 356 6.76 28.36 -10.07
CA GLY A 356 6.93 29.27 -8.95
C GLY A 356 5.68 29.40 -8.07
N PRO A 357 5.81 30.00 -6.88
CA PRO A 357 7.04 30.60 -6.33
C PRO A 357 8.06 29.55 -5.88
N ALA A 358 9.29 30.00 -5.56
CA ALA A 358 10.31 29.13 -5.00
C ALA A 358 9.83 28.46 -3.71
N ARG A 359 10.14 27.17 -3.55
CA ARG A 359 9.78 26.37 -2.38
C ARG A 359 10.95 26.26 -1.41
N LYS A 360 10.70 25.71 -0.22
CA LYS A 360 11.77 25.38 0.73
C LYS A 360 12.71 24.33 0.16
N ASP A 361 12.13 23.27 -0.40
CA ASP A 361 12.85 22.12 -0.96
C ASP A 361 12.57 22.00 -2.46
N SER A 362 13.56 21.53 -3.21
CA SER A 362 13.40 21.26 -4.64
C SER A 362 12.81 19.89 -4.89
N GLN A 363 11.95 19.80 -5.89
CA GLN A 363 11.18 18.60 -6.21
C GLN A 363 10.96 18.52 -7.72
N VAL A 364 10.94 17.30 -8.24
CA VAL A 364 10.68 17.00 -9.64
C VAL A 364 9.47 16.08 -9.71
N GLU A 365 8.46 16.48 -10.49
CA GLU A 365 7.28 15.68 -10.76
C GLU A 365 7.35 15.16 -12.21
N ILE A 366 7.33 13.84 -12.38
CA ILE A 366 7.37 13.17 -13.70
C ILE A 366 6.20 12.18 -13.85
N SER A 367 5.85 11.85 -15.08
CA SER A 367 4.88 10.80 -15.40
C SER A 367 5.50 9.40 -15.33
N ARG A 368 4.68 8.34 -15.35
CA ARG A 368 5.16 6.95 -15.40
C ARG A 368 5.91 6.66 -16.69
N THR A 369 5.47 7.20 -17.81
CA THR A 369 6.15 7.06 -19.11
C THR A 369 7.58 7.61 -19.04
N GLU A 370 7.79 8.70 -18.31
CA GLU A 370 9.08 9.38 -18.18
C GLU A 370 10.07 8.66 -17.28
N GLN A 371 9.58 7.87 -16.33
CA GLN A 371 10.38 6.96 -15.51
C GLN A 371 11.27 6.06 -16.38
N PHE A 372 10.69 5.49 -17.45
CA PHE A 372 11.41 4.62 -18.38
C PHE A 372 12.44 5.35 -19.23
N LYS A 373 12.21 6.65 -19.50
CA LYS A 373 13.12 7.48 -20.30
C LYS A 373 14.32 7.94 -19.46
N LEU A 374 14.07 8.36 -18.23
CA LEU A 374 15.10 8.79 -17.29
C LEU A 374 15.84 7.62 -16.63
N GLY A 375 15.20 6.46 -16.50
CA GLY A 375 15.73 5.31 -15.78
C GLY A 375 15.65 5.49 -14.26
N ILE A 376 14.55 6.08 -13.78
CA ILE A 376 14.30 6.35 -12.36
C ILE A 376 12.92 5.78 -12.02
N ASP A 377 12.78 5.05 -10.92
CA ASP A 377 11.52 4.48 -10.41
C ASP A 377 11.02 5.28 -9.19
N PRO A 378 10.42 6.48 -9.38
CA PRO A 378 9.88 7.27 -8.29
C PRO A 378 8.52 6.73 -7.79
N PRO A 379 8.24 6.85 -6.49
CA PRO A 379 6.94 6.51 -5.92
C PRO A 379 5.86 7.54 -6.29
N VAL A 380 4.59 7.13 -6.19
CA VAL A 380 3.44 8.06 -6.27
C VAL A 380 3.25 8.73 -4.92
N ARG A 381 3.36 10.07 -4.84
CA ARG A 381 3.36 10.82 -3.57
C ARG A 381 2.58 12.13 -3.67
N ASP A 382 2.19 12.65 -2.51
CA ASP A 382 1.68 14.02 -2.42
C ASP A 382 2.84 15.00 -2.74
N SER A 383 2.56 16.08 -3.46
CA SER A 383 3.56 17.13 -3.72
C SER A 383 4.09 17.68 -2.38
N GLY A 384 5.41 17.69 -2.21
CA GLY A 384 6.11 18.02 -0.97
C GLY A 384 6.52 16.81 -0.11
N ASP A 385 5.95 15.62 -0.33
CA ASP A 385 6.39 14.38 0.34
C ASP A 385 7.58 13.74 -0.40
N ILE A 386 8.78 14.25 -0.10
CA ILE A 386 10.02 13.93 -0.83
C ILE A 386 10.96 12.97 -0.10
N GLU A 387 10.66 12.56 1.14
CA GLU A 387 11.55 11.69 1.90
C GLU A 387 11.58 10.27 1.34
N GLY A 388 12.78 9.68 1.25
CA GLY A 388 12.96 8.33 0.71
C GLY A 388 12.68 8.19 -0.79
N THR A 389 12.51 9.30 -1.50
CA THR A 389 12.33 9.34 -2.96
C THR A 389 13.68 9.37 -3.68
N PRO A 390 13.77 8.89 -4.94
CA PRO A 390 15.01 8.95 -5.69
C PRO A 390 15.40 10.39 -6.03
N GLY A 391 16.70 10.60 -6.26
CA GLY A 391 17.27 11.86 -6.75
C GLY A 391 17.39 11.94 -8.27
N ILE A 392 17.79 13.10 -8.78
CA ILE A 392 18.04 13.35 -10.20
C ILE A 392 19.02 14.51 -10.37
N THR A 393 19.68 14.57 -11.53
CA THR A 393 20.46 15.75 -11.92
C THR A 393 19.58 16.74 -12.67
N ILE A 394 19.58 17.99 -12.25
CA ILE A 394 18.90 19.12 -12.89
C ILE A 394 19.96 20.03 -13.50
N GLU A 395 19.87 20.30 -14.80
CA GLU A 395 20.76 21.19 -15.55
C GLU A 395 20.00 22.45 -15.95
N GLY A 396 20.59 23.61 -15.68
CA GLY A 396 20.06 24.94 -15.99
C GLY A 396 20.89 25.65 -17.05
N GLU A 397 20.74 26.97 -17.14
CA GLU A 397 21.46 27.80 -18.12
C GLU A 397 22.97 27.89 -17.83
N VAL A 398 23.34 28.03 -16.56
CA VAL A 398 24.74 28.30 -16.15
C VAL A 398 25.30 27.29 -15.15
N GLY A 399 24.49 26.32 -14.72
CA GLY A 399 24.91 25.37 -13.69
C GLY A 399 24.07 24.11 -13.62
N THR A 400 24.43 23.24 -12.68
CA THR A 400 23.81 21.93 -12.48
C THR A 400 23.64 21.66 -10.99
N VAL A 401 22.50 21.11 -10.61
CA VAL A 401 22.18 20.68 -9.24
C VAL A 401 21.94 19.17 -9.25
N LYS A 402 22.64 18.44 -8.38
CA LYS A 402 22.36 17.01 -8.17
C LYS A 402 21.51 16.84 -6.92
N LEU A 403 20.23 16.52 -7.13
CA LEU A 403 19.34 16.19 -6.02
C LEU A 403 19.63 14.77 -5.53
N SER A 404 19.74 14.59 -4.22
CA SER A 404 19.82 13.27 -3.58
C SER A 404 18.46 12.61 -3.41
N LYS A 405 17.38 13.41 -3.41
CA LYS A 405 15.97 13.01 -3.30
C LYS A 405 15.07 14.07 -3.95
N GLY A 406 13.80 13.76 -4.17
CA GLY A 406 12.78 14.73 -4.59
C GLY A 406 12.09 14.40 -5.92
N VAL A 407 12.35 13.25 -6.53
CA VAL A 407 11.64 12.82 -7.74
C VAL A 407 10.42 11.99 -7.35
N ILE A 408 9.23 12.43 -7.75
CA ILE A 408 7.96 11.73 -7.49
C ILE A 408 7.11 11.62 -8.75
N CYS A 409 6.16 10.68 -8.74
CA CYS A 409 4.93 10.83 -9.53
C CYS A 409 3.88 11.51 -8.66
N ALA A 410 3.29 12.59 -9.16
CA ALA A 410 2.29 13.34 -8.40
C ALA A 410 1.04 12.49 -8.18
N LYS A 411 0.60 12.36 -6.93
CA LYS A 411 -0.70 11.77 -6.62
C LYS A 411 -1.79 12.71 -7.10
N ARG A 412 -2.74 12.20 -7.89
CA ARG A 412 -3.92 12.95 -8.32
C ARG A 412 -4.70 13.53 -7.13
N HIS A 413 -5.11 14.78 -7.24
CA HIS A 413 -5.77 15.50 -6.15
C HIS A 413 -6.67 16.63 -6.67
N ILE A 414 -7.59 17.07 -5.81
CA ILE A 414 -8.40 18.27 -6.03
C ILE A 414 -8.02 19.30 -4.98
N HIS A 415 -7.62 20.48 -5.45
CA HIS A 415 -7.54 21.67 -4.60
C HIS A 415 -8.95 22.22 -4.37
N MET A 416 -9.28 22.65 -3.15
CA MET A 416 -10.56 23.30 -2.83
C MET A 416 -10.37 24.39 -1.77
N SER A 417 -11.15 25.45 -1.84
CA SER A 417 -11.32 26.37 -0.72
C SER A 417 -12.19 25.72 0.39
N PRO A 418 -12.12 26.22 1.65
CA PRO A 418 -12.98 25.73 2.72
C PRO A 418 -14.48 25.85 2.42
N GLU A 419 -14.88 26.91 1.72
CA GLU A 419 -16.28 27.12 1.31
C GLU A 419 -16.72 26.09 0.25
N GLU A 420 -15.85 25.81 -0.72
CA GLU A 420 -16.11 24.81 -1.76
C GLU A 420 -16.24 23.40 -1.18
N ALA A 421 -15.32 23.03 -0.29
CA ALA A 421 -15.34 21.76 0.41
C ALA A 421 -16.62 21.62 1.27
N LEU A 422 -16.96 22.67 2.04
CA LEU A 422 -18.18 22.68 2.86
C LEU A 422 -19.44 22.51 2.01
N THR A 423 -19.53 23.22 0.87
CA THR A 423 -20.65 23.13 -0.06
C THR A 423 -20.85 21.71 -0.61
N LEU A 424 -19.75 20.99 -0.85
CA LEU A 424 -19.75 19.61 -1.34
C LEU A 424 -19.83 18.55 -0.22
N GLY A 425 -19.84 18.99 1.04
CA GLY A 425 -19.81 18.11 2.22
C GLY A 425 -18.50 17.32 2.35
N LEU A 426 -17.41 17.88 1.83
CA LEU A 426 -16.05 17.33 1.82
C LEU A 426 -15.20 17.96 2.93
N ARG A 427 -14.16 17.24 3.34
CA ARG A 427 -13.16 17.67 4.32
C ARG A 427 -11.77 17.58 3.73
N ASP A 428 -10.82 18.30 4.32
CA ASP A 428 -9.41 18.11 3.99
C ASP A 428 -9.02 16.64 4.19
N LYS A 429 -8.26 16.10 3.25
CA LYS A 429 -7.83 14.69 3.18
C LYS A 429 -8.93 13.65 2.98
N ASP A 430 -10.16 14.05 2.65
CA ASP A 430 -11.12 13.12 2.05
C ASP A 430 -10.52 12.57 0.74
N VAL A 431 -10.78 11.30 0.43
CA VAL A 431 -10.42 10.69 -0.85
C VAL A 431 -11.72 10.44 -1.60
N VAL A 432 -11.81 10.88 -2.84
CA VAL A 432 -13.03 10.83 -3.65
C VAL A 432 -12.85 10.07 -4.94
N MET A 433 -13.95 9.60 -5.51
CA MET A 433 -14.03 9.12 -6.88
C MET A 433 -14.55 10.25 -7.76
N VAL A 434 -13.84 10.57 -8.82
CA VAL A 434 -14.22 11.63 -9.77
C VAL A 434 -14.52 11.01 -11.11
N ARG A 435 -15.76 11.15 -11.55
CA ARG A 435 -16.20 10.77 -12.88
C ARG A 435 -15.90 11.89 -13.85
N VAL A 436 -15.17 11.57 -14.90
CA VAL A 436 -14.83 12.51 -15.96
C VAL A 436 -15.60 12.11 -17.21
N LYS A 437 -16.43 13.04 -17.67
CA LYS A 437 -17.16 12.88 -18.93
C LYS A 437 -16.27 13.38 -20.05
N GLY A 438 -16.01 12.52 -21.03
CA GLY A 438 -15.15 12.80 -22.17
C GLY A 438 -15.38 11.78 -23.28
N VAL A 439 -14.49 11.73 -24.27
CA VAL A 439 -14.54 10.74 -25.36
C VAL A 439 -14.50 9.31 -24.81
N ARG A 440 -13.77 9.11 -23.71
CA ARG A 440 -13.79 7.89 -22.91
C ARG A 440 -14.19 8.24 -21.48
N GLU A 441 -15.40 7.86 -21.09
CA GLU A 441 -15.87 8.06 -19.72
C GLU A 441 -15.08 7.16 -18.75
N LEU A 442 -14.48 7.78 -17.73
CA LEU A 442 -13.70 7.09 -16.70
C LEU A 442 -14.03 7.64 -15.32
N ILE A 443 -13.88 6.78 -14.31
CA ILE A 443 -13.95 7.16 -12.90
C ILE A 443 -12.55 7.03 -12.32
N TYR A 444 -11.97 8.15 -11.93
CA TYR A 444 -10.71 8.17 -11.19
C TYR A 444 -11.01 7.91 -9.71
N GLY A 445 -10.54 6.77 -9.21
CA GLY A 445 -10.45 6.51 -7.77
C GLY A 445 -9.23 7.18 -7.14
N ASP A 446 -9.18 7.14 -5.81
CA ASP A 446 -8.06 7.62 -4.99
C ASP A 446 -7.69 9.10 -5.14
N VAL A 447 -8.66 9.95 -5.52
CA VAL A 447 -8.44 11.39 -5.69
C VAL A 447 -8.45 12.11 -4.35
N LEU A 448 -7.30 12.62 -3.92
CA LEU A 448 -7.17 13.30 -2.63
C LEU A 448 -7.79 14.71 -2.68
N VAL A 449 -8.65 15.06 -1.72
CA VAL A 449 -9.13 16.42 -1.51
C VAL A 449 -8.15 17.16 -0.61
N ARG A 450 -7.68 18.33 -1.08
CA ARG A 450 -6.81 19.24 -0.33
C ARG A 450 -7.56 20.55 -0.13
N VAL A 451 -7.80 20.91 1.12
CA VAL A 451 -8.55 22.13 1.46
C VAL A 451 -7.61 23.18 2.04
N HIS A 452 -7.55 24.35 1.41
CA HIS A 452 -6.76 25.48 1.89
C HIS A 452 -7.43 26.80 1.50
N PRO A 453 -7.39 27.87 2.32
CA PRO A 453 -8.00 29.16 2.00
C PRO A 453 -7.56 29.75 0.65
N ASP A 454 -6.29 29.51 0.27
CA ASP A 454 -5.70 30.04 -0.98
C ASP A 454 -5.94 29.14 -2.20
N PHE A 455 -6.65 28.02 -2.04
CA PHE A 455 -6.92 27.12 -3.16
C PHE A 455 -8.15 27.53 -3.94
N ARG A 456 -8.06 27.33 -5.25
CA ARG A 456 -9.18 27.39 -6.19
C ARG A 456 -9.50 25.97 -6.66
N MET A 457 -10.78 25.64 -6.77
CA MET A 457 -11.22 24.32 -7.22
C MET A 457 -10.59 23.92 -8.56
N ASP A 458 -9.72 22.93 -8.53
CA ASP A 458 -9.06 22.36 -9.70
C ASP A 458 -8.56 20.95 -9.39
N MET A 459 -8.84 20.00 -10.27
CA MET A 459 -8.36 18.63 -10.19
C MET A 459 -7.10 18.47 -11.02
N HIS A 460 -6.00 18.12 -10.37
CA HIS A 460 -4.72 17.87 -11.02
C HIS A 460 -4.58 16.38 -11.35
N LEU A 461 -4.35 16.09 -12.62
CA LEU A 461 -4.00 14.77 -13.17
C LEU A 461 -2.59 14.80 -13.75
N ASP A 462 -1.87 13.69 -13.66
CA ASP A 462 -0.63 13.55 -14.44
C ASP A 462 -0.92 13.36 -15.94
N THR A 463 0.12 13.46 -16.77
CA THR A 463 -0.02 13.37 -18.23
C THR A 463 -0.50 12.00 -18.71
N ASP A 464 -0.02 10.91 -18.10
CA ASP A 464 -0.44 9.55 -18.48
C ASP A 464 -1.89 9.31 -18.07
N GLU A 465 -2.28 9.77 -16.88
CA GLU A 465 -3.66 9.74 -16.39
C GLU A 465 -4.61 10.52 -17.29
N ALA A 466 -4.22 11.74 -17.69
CA ALA A 466 -5.00 12.58 -18.58
C ALA A 466 -5.14 11.97 -19.98
N ASN A 467 -4.07 11.39 -20.53
CA ASN A 467 -4.10 10.70 -21.81
C ASN A 467 -5.02 9.47 -21.78
N ALA A 468 -5.06 8.75 -20.66
CA ALA A 468 -5.93 7.57 -20.51
C ALA A 468 -7.43 7.89 -20.66
N ALA A 469 -7.87 9.08 -20.22
CA ALA A 469 -9.24 9.57 -20.41
C ALA A 469 -9.42 10.51 -21.62
N GLN A 470 -8.36 10.77 -22.38
CA GLN A 470 -8.36 11.77 -23.47
C GLN A 470 -8.86 13.14 -23.00
N ILE A 471 -8.34 13.61 -21.87
CA ILE A 471 -8.68 14.92 -21.29
C ILE A 471 -8.26 16.04 -22.25
N SER A 472 -9.16 17.00 -22.46
CA SER A 472 -8.92 18.19 -23.29
C SER A 472 -9.08 19.47 -22.48
N ALA A 473 -8.64 20.61 -23.02
CA ALA A 473 -8.84 21.90 -22.36
C ALA A 473 -10.33 22.16 -22.10
N GLY A 474 -10.68 22.53 -20.87
CA GLY A 474 -12.07 22.77 -20.45
C GLY A 474 -12.84 21.52 -20.03
N THR A 475 -12.22 20.33 -20.04
CA THR A 475 -12.83 19.13 -19.47
C THR A 475 -13.10 19.32 -17.96
N VAL A 476 -14.25 18.82 -17.51
CA VAL A 476 -14.66 18.88 -16.11
C VAL A 476 -14.98 17.48 -15.58
N GLY A 477 -14.75 17.30 -14.29
CA GLY A 477 -15.09 16.11 -13.54
C GLY A 477 -16.25 16.38 -12.58
N TYR A 478 -16.87 15.31 -12.12
CA TYR A 478 -17.93 15.35 -11.12
C TYR A 478 -17.60 14.33 -10.04
N ILE A 479 -17.75 14.71 -8.78
CA ILE A 479 -17.53 13.75 -7.71
C ILE A 479 -18.67 12.74 -7.75
N GLU A 480 -18.30 11.49 -7.93
CA GLU A 480 -19.22 10.36 -7.98
C GLU A 480 -19.51 9.84 -6.57
N ALA A 481 -18.48 9.73 -5.73
CA ALA A 481 -18.61 9.35 -4.34
C ALA A 481 -17.38 9.77 -3.49
N ILE A 482 -17.52 9.78 -2.17
CA ILE A 482 -16.36 9.79 -1.27
C ILE A 482 -15.86 8.35 -1.09
N GLN A 483 -14.62 8.10 -1.47
CA GLN A 483 -13.95 6.82 -1.29
C GLN A 483 -13.39 6.63 0.12
N HIS A 484 -12.81 7.63 0.78
CA HIS A 484 -12.41 7.53 2.18
C HIS A 484 -12.61 8.87 2.89
N ARG A 485 -13.07 8.87 4.14
CA ARG A 485 -12.96 10.04 5.03
C ARG A 485 -11.89 9.77 6.07
N LYS A 486 -11.03 10.76 6.31
CA LYS A 486 -10.07 10.70 7.40
C LYS A 486 -10.72 11.08 8.73
#